data_AF-A0A917IDA5-F1
#
_entry.id   AF-A0A917IDA5-F1
#
_cell.length_a   1.000
_cell.length_b   1.000
_cell.length_c   1.000
_cell.angle_alpha   90.00
_cell.angle_beta   90.00
_cell.angle_gamma   90.00
#
_symmetry.space_group_name_H-M   'P 1'
#
loop_
_entity.id
_entity.type
_entity.pdbx_description
1 polymer ?
#
loop_
_entity_poly.entity_id
_entity_poly.type
_entity_poly.pdbx_seq_one_letter_code
_entity_poly.pdbx_strand_id
1 'polypeptide(L)'
;MIDFFPVSLAVDPESPTVIVPNAQAEVFAASDTGFTIPLPITDLSDVPMTLVSGPTGIYPAFKVATGETQVLVRSGGLVTPMTSVLGQLLEVIPDPRAAADGDVPMVQGGEYRAVPLPTAQEMQEAMAATEEASRVAQEAARILQELVDHSGTPLVPDPDREGTFLILNPVAIAPNPAREGTFTIGGAA
;
A
#
# COMPACT_ATOMS: atom_id res chain seq x y z
N MET A 1 11.24 6.40 17.99
CA MET A 1 10.18 6.78 17.03
C MET A 1 9.57 8.06 17.57
N ILE A 2 9.32 9.07 16.75
CA ILE A 2 8.74 10.32 17.24
C ILE A 2 7.25 10.32 16.92
N ASP A 3 6.43 10.50 17.94
CA ASP A 3 4.97 10.49 17.82
C ASP A 3 4.40 11.90 17.81
N PHE A 4 3.31 12.11 17.06
CA PHE A 4 2.63 13.39 16.90
C PHE A 4 1.26 13.38 17.57
N PHE A 5 1.03 14.38 18.42
CA PHE A 5 -0.21 14.59 19.14
C PHE A 5 -0.91 15.84 18.60
N PRO A 6 -2.16 15.72 18.10
CA PRO A 6 -2.90 16.85 17.55
C PRO A 6 -3.31 17.84 18.65
N VAL A 7 -3.82 18.99 18.24
CA VAL A 7 -4.39 19.97 19.17
C VAL A 7 -5.49 19.35 20.04
N SER A 8 -5.54 19.72 21.32
CA SER A 8 -6.54 19.23 22.27
C SER A 8 -7.07 20.37 23.14
N LEU A 9 -8.28 20.20 23.68
CA LEU A 9 -8.86 21.15 24.63
C LEU A 9 -8.37 20.82 26.04
N ALA A 10 -7.90 21.84 26.74
CA ALA A 10 -7.73 21.86 28.18
C ALA A 10 -9.12 21.92 28.83
N VAL A 11 -9.60 20.78 29.30
CA VAL A 11 -10.89 20.65 29.97
C VAL A 11 -10.71 20.26 31.43
N ASP A 12 -11.63 20.71 32.27
CA ASP A 12 -11.75 20.22 33.64
C ASP A 12 -12.34 18.78 33.62
N PRO A 13 -11.68 17.75 34.18
CA PRO A 13 -12.20 16.39 34.21
C PRO A 13 -13.45 16.25 35.10
N GLU A 14 -13.63 17.12 36.10
CA GLU A 14 -14.86 17.13 36.92
C GLU A 14 -16.01 17.82 36.18
N SER A 15 -15.69 18.66 35.20
CA SER A 15 -16.65 19.43 34.40
C SER A 15 -16.17 19.54 32.95
N PRO A 16 -16.37 18.50 32.09
CA PRO A 16 -15.79 18.44 30.74
C PRO A 16 -16.30 19.53 29.77
N THR A 17 -17.27 20.33 30.19
CA THR A 17 -17.75 21.53 29.48
C THR A 17 -16.97 22.80 29.84
N VAL A 18 -16.13 22.77 30.87
CA VAL A 18 -15.35 23.92 31.36
C VAL A 18 -13.97 23.87 30.71
N ILE A 19 -13.70 24.88 29.91
CA ILE A 19 -12.41 25.09 29.24
C ILE A 19 -11.49 25.88 30.17
N VAL A 20 -10.23 25.43 30.31
CA VAL A 20 -9.24 26.05 31.19
C VAL A 20 -8.20 26.81 30.35
N PRO A 21 -8.31 28.14 30.18
CA PRO A 21 -7.36 28.92 29.40
C PRO A 21 -6.02 29.09 30.14
N ASN A 22 -4.93 29.23 29.38
CA ASN A 22 -3.57 29.43 29.93
C ASN A 22 -3.12 28.34 30.93
N ALA A 23 -3.72 27.15 30.88
CA ALA A 23 -3.31 25.99 31.64
C ALA A 23 -1.89 25.55 31.23
N GLN A 24 -0.97 25.49 32.19
CA GLN A 24 0.35 24.90 32.00
C GLN A 24 0.26 23.41 32.29
N ALA A 25 0.75 22.58 31.39
CA ALA A 25 0.67 21.13 31.50
C ALA A 25 2.04 20.47 31.30
N GLU A 26 2.17 19.31 31.95
CA GLU A 26 3.26 18.37 31.76
C GLU A 26 2.71 17.12 31.08
N VAL A 27 3.54 16.46 30.28
CA VAL A 27 3.16 15.26 29.53
C VAL A 27 3.83 14.06 30.18
N PHE A 28 3.08 12.98 30.39
CA PHE A 28 3.57 11.75 31.01
C PHE A 28 3.23 10.56 30.12
N ALA A 29 4.00 9.47 30.24
CA ALA A 29 3.65 8.22 29.58
C ALA A 29 2.31 7.70 30.13
N ALA A 30 1.49 7.07 29.29
CA ALA A 30 0.22 6.49 29.73
C ALA A 30 0.39 5.43 30.84
N SER A 31 1.57 4.80 30.89
CA SER A 31 1.96 3.85 31.94
C SER A 31 2.43 4.50 33.24
N ASP A 32 2.79 5.79 33.24
CA ASP A 32 3.23 6.53 34.44
C ASP A 32 2.04 7.18 35.15
N THR A 33 1.22 6.35 35.81
CA THR A 33 0.08 6.82 36.61
C THR A 33 0.49 7.61 37.86
N GLY A 34 1.78 7.56 38.23
CA GLY A 34 2.34 8.30 39.35
C GLY A 34 2.73 9.73 38.99
N PHE A 35 2.77 10.06 37.69
CA PHE A 35 3.22 11.35 37.16
C PHE A 35 4.61 11.73 37.69
N THR A 36 5.53 10.78 37.61
CA THR A 36 6.86 10.89 38.21
C THR A 36 7.89 11.44 37.24
N ILE A 37 7.80 11.09 35.97
CA ILE A 37 8.79 11.44 34.95
C ILE A 37 8.08 12.15 33.78
N PRO A 38 8.13 13.49 33.75
CA PRO A 38 7.65 14.24 32.59
C PRO A 38 8.42 13.84 31.33
N LEU A 39 7.68 13.60 30.25
CA LEU A 39 8.22 13.35 28.93
C LEU A 39 8.68 14.67 28.29
N PRO A 40 9.87 14.70 27.68
CA PRO A 40 10.30 15.85 26.89
C PRO A 40 9.42 15.96 25.64
N ILE A 41 8.92 17.16 25.38
CA ILE A 41 8.12 17.47 24.20
C ILE A 41 8.77 18.53 23.33
N THR A 42 8.49 18.46 22.03
CA THR A 42 8.89 19.47 21.06
C THR A 42 7.69 19.95 20.25
N ASP A 43 7.83 21.10 19.60
CA ASP A 43 6.91 21.52 18.57
C ASP A 43 7.10 20.70 17.27
N LEU A 44 6.38 21.07 16.21
CA LEU A 44 6.46 20.40 14.91
C LEU A 44 7.77 20.65 14.16
N SER A 45 8.56 21.63 14.60
CA SER A 45 9.88 21.98 14.09
C SER A 45 11.02 21.42 14.95
N ASP A 46 10.71 20.47 15.86
CA ASP A 46 11.66 19.83 16.78
C ASP A 46 12.30 20.80 17.80
N VAL A 47 11.64 21.93 18.10
CA VAL A 47 12.07 22.86 19.15
C VAL A 47 11.48 22.45 20.49
N PRO A 48 12.29 22.27 21.56
CA PRO A 48 11.78 21.98 22.90
C PRO A 48 10.78 23.04 23.36
N MET A 49 9.67 22.60 23.95
CA MET A 49 8.60 23.50 24.36
C MET A 49 7.99 23.12 25.71
N THR A 50 7.25 24.06 26.29
CA THR A 50 6.35 23.83 27.43
C THR A 50 4.92 23.80 26.91
N LEU A 51 4.10 22.87 27.41
CA LEU A 51 2.72 22.76 26.96
C LEU A 51 1.86 23.77 27.71
N VAL A 52 1.43 24.82 27.01
CA VAL A 52 0.56 25.86 27.57
C VAL A 52 -0.64 26.03 26.65
N SER A 53 -1.85 25.92 27.19
CA SER A 53 -3.06 26.15 26.41
C SER A 53 -3.22 27.64 26.09
N GLY A 54 -3.72 28.01 24.92
CA GLY A 54 -4.00 29.40 24.58
C GLY A 54 -5.19 30.03 25.34
N PRO A 55 -5.59 31.26 24.99
CA PRO A 55 -6.77 31.94 25.57
C PRO A 55 -8.09 31.21 25.34
N THR A 56 -8.16 30.34 24.33
CA THR A 56 -9.31 29.46 24.04
C THR A 56 -9.20 28.10 24.71
N GLY A 57 -8.20 27.89 25.58
CA GLY A 57 -7.93 26.61 26.23
C GLY A 57 -7.51 25.50 25.28
N ILE A 58 -6.98 25.81 24.10
CA ILE A 58 -6.44 24.80 23.18
C ILE A 58 -4.94 24.62 23.45
N TYR A 59 -4.52 23.40 23.73
CA TYR A 59 -3.12 23.00 23.68
C TYR A 59 -2.65 22.91 22.23
N PRO A 60 -1.48 23.50 21.88
CA PRO A 60 -0.89 23.34 20.56
C PRO A 60 -0.53 21.86 20.32
N ALA A 61 -0.42 21.48 19.05
CA ALA A 61 0.11 20.18 18.68
C ALA A 61 1.57 20.05 19.13
N PHE A 62 1.97 18.86 19.56
CA PHE A 62 3.32 18.59 20.05
C PHE A 62 3.80 17.20 19.62
N LYS A 63 5.11 16.97 19.77
CA LYS A 63 5.78 15.70 19.49
C LYS A 63 6.42 15.14 20.76
N VAL A 64 6.47 13.82 20.85
CA VAL A 64 7.12 13.08 21.95
C VAL A 64 8.19 12.17 21.37
N ALA A 65 9.43 12.33 21.83
CA ALA A 65 10.59 11.62 21.27
C ALA A 65 10.71 10.15 21.69
N THR A 66 9.98 9.74 22.73
CA THR A 66 10.08 8.39 23.33
C THR A 66 9.29 7.32 22.56
N GLY A 67 8.43 7.70 21.60
CA GLY A 67 7.62 6.76 20.82
C GLY A 67 6.37 6.25 21.55
N GLU A 68 5.95 6.98 22.59
CA GLU A 68 4.68 6.72 23.25
C GLU A 68 3.54 7.11 22.30
N THR A 69 2.65 6.15 22.01
CA THR A 69 1.45 6.39 21.20
C THR A 69 0.27 6.88 22.03
N GLN A 70 0.35 6.75 23.35
CA GLN A 70 -0.61 7.28 24.32
C GLN A 70 0.12 8.00 25.44
N VAL A 71 -0.37 9.19 25.81
CA VAL A 71 0.20 10.02 26.88
C VAL A 71 -0.90 10.58 27.78
N LEU A 72 -0.50 10.99 28.98
CA LEU A 72 -1.34 11.73 29.90
C LEU A 72 -0.85 13.18 29.98
N VAL A 73 -1.69 14.12 29.62
CA VAL A 73 -1.43 15.56 29.78
C VAL A 73 -1.99 16.01 31.11
N ARG A 74 -1.14 16.45 32.03
CA ARG A 74 -1.54 16.85 33.38
C ARG A 74 -1.34 18.35 33.60
N SER A 75 -2.40 19.04 34.01
CA SER A 75 -2.36 20.44 34.45
C SER A 75 -2.93 20.55 35.86
N GLY A 76 -2.06 20.69 36.88
CA GLY A 76 -2.48 20.66 38.28
C GLY A 76 -3.12 19.31 38.67
N GLY A 77 -4.40 19.33 39.04
CA GLY A 77 -5.19 18.12 39.32
C GLY A 77 -5.85 17.49 38.09
N LEU A 78 -5.79 18.16 36.93
CA LEU A 78 -6.47 17.75 35.71
C LEU A 78 -5.58 16.78 34.92
N VAL A 79 -6.13 15.68 34.41
CA VAL A 79 -5.41 14.68 33.61
C VAL A 79 -6.23 14.34 32.37
N THR A 80 -5.68 14.63 31.19
CA THR A 80 -6.31 14.38 29.89
C THR A 80 -5.53 13.31 29.14
N PRO A 81 -6.12 12.14 28.86
CA PRO A 81 -5.48 11.15 28.00
C PRO A 81 -5.47 11.64 26.55
N MET A 82 -4.35 11.42 25.85
CA MET A 82 -4.20 11.75 24.44
C MET A 82 -3.57 10.58 23.69
N THR A 83 -4.08 10.31 22.49
CA THR A 83 -3.54 9.30 21.57
C THR A 83 -2.89 10.01 20.38
N SER A 84 -1.70 9.56 19.99
CA SER A 84 -1.00 10.09 18.83
C SER A 84 -1.73 9.72 17.54
N VAL A 85 -1.47 10.44 16.44
CA VAL A 85 -2.04 10.08 15.13
C VAL A 85 -1.56 8.70 14.68
N LEU A 86 -0.31 8.34 14.99
CA LEU A 86 0.18 6.98 14.73
C LEU A 86 -0.53 5.96 15.61
N GLY A 87 -0.77 6.25 16.88
CA GLY A 87 -1.55 5.40 17.78
C GLY A 87 -2.95 5.12 17.24
N GLN A 88 -3.64 6.17 16.80
CA GLN A 88 -4.95 6.05 16.14
C GLN A 88 -4.86 5.23 14.84
N LEU A 89 -3.81 5.45 14.05
CA LEU A 89 -3.60 4.70 12.82
C LEU A 89 -3.36 3.21 13.11
N LEU A 90 -2.56 2.89 14.13
CA LEU A 90 -2.30 1.51 14.56
C LEU A 90 -3.53 0.82 15.15
N GLU A 91 -4.46 1.57 15.76
CA GLU A 91 -5.75 1.03 16.21
C GLU A 91 -6.68 0.68 15.03
N VAL A 92 -6.55 1.40 13.90
CA VAL A 92 -7.39 1.19 12.71
C VAL A 92 -6.77 0.20 11.73
N ILE A 93 -5.43 0.12 11.65
CA ILE A 93 -4.75 -0.89 10.85
C ILE A 93 -4.90 -2.22 11.60
N PRO A 94 -5.63 -3.22 11.06
CA PRO A 94 -5.68 -4.54 11.68
C PRO A 94 -4.26 -5.07 11.80
N ASP A 95 -3.88 -5.52 13.01
CA ASP A 95 -2.56 -6.10 13.24
C ASP A 95 -2.34 -7.22 12.20
N PRO A 96 -1.36 -7.10 11.29
CA PRO A 96 -1.12 -8.13 10.30
C PRO A 96 -0.73 -9.47 10.94
N ARG A 97 -0.34 -9.50 12.22
CA ARG A 97 -0.09 -10.70 13.02
C ARG A 97 -1.36 -11.29 13.66
N ALA A 98 -2.47 -10.57 13.66
CA ALA A 98 -3.77 -11.12 14.04
C ALA A 98 -4.38 -11.99 12.92
N ALA A 99 -3.78 -11.99 11.72
CA ALA A 99 -4.04 -13.04 10.73
C ALA A 99 -3.68 -14.39 11.37
N ALA A 100 -4.55 -15.38 11.24
CA ALA A 100 -4.27 -16.73 11.74
C ALA A 100 -2.96 -17.25 11.13
N ASP A 101 -2.21 -18.08 11.86
CA ASP A 101 -1.03 -18.75 11.30
C ASP A 101 -1.43 -19.46 9.99
N GLY A 102 -0.87 -19.00 8.87
CA GLY A 102 -1.24 -19.49 7.54
C GLY A 102 -2.07 -18.53 6.70
N ASP A 103 -2.41 -17.34 7.18
CA ASP A 103 -3.03 -16.29 6.36
C ASP A 103 -2.05 -15.14 6.06
N VAL A 104 -2.18 -14.53 4.89
CA VAL A 104 -1.50 -13.28 4.51
C VAL A 104 -2.50 -12.15 4.39
N PRO A 105 -2.19 -10.94 4.90
CA PRO A 105 -3.03 -9.77 4.69
C PRO A 105 -2.94 -9.34 3.22
N MET A 106 -4.07 -9.29 2.53
CA MET A 106 -4.19 -8.81 1.15
C MET A 106 -5.26 -7.72 1.05
N VAL A 107 -5.00 -6.68 0.26
CA VAL A 107 -5.99 -5.65 -0.05
C VAL A 107 -6.78 -6.08 -1.28
N GLN A 108 -8.07 -6.38 -1.12
CA GLN A 108 -8.97 -6.76 -2.21
C GLN A 108 -10.14 -5.78 -2.28
N GLY A 109 -10.24 -5.01 -3.37
CA GLY A 109 -11.30 -4.00 -3.52
C GLY A 109 -11.20 -2.81 -2.56
N GLY A 110 -10.02 -2.55 -1.98
CA GLY A 110 -9.82 -1.49 -0.99
C GLY A 110 -10.06 -1.91 0.47
N GLU A 111 -10.50 -3.15 0.71
CA GLU A 111 -10.62 -3.73 2.04
C GLU A 111 -9.43 -4.65 2.35
N TYR A 112 -8.95 -4.64 3.60
CA TYR A 112 -8.00 -5.65 4.08
C TYR A 112 -8.73 -6.95 4.37
N ARG A 113 -8.25 -8.06 3.78
CA ARG A 113 -8.72 -9.41 4.07
C ARG A 113 -7.53 -10.31 4.38
N ALA A 114 -7.69 -11.14 5.40
CA ALA A 114 -6.81 -12.30 5.59
C ALA A 114 -7.15 -13.32 4.50
N VAL A 115 -6.16 -13.68 3.69
CA VAL A 115 -6.30 -14.69 2.64
C VAL A 115 -5.38 -15.84 2.99
N PRO A 116 -5.84 -17.10 2.96
CA PRO A 116 -4.97 -18.23 3.24
C PRO A 116 -3.77 -18.24 2.29
N LEU A 117 -2.60 -18.50 2.86
CA LEU A 117 -1.39 -18.80 2.11
C LEU A 117 -1.70 -19.98 1.17
N PRO A 118 -1.35 -19.86 -0.12
CA PRO A 118 -1.46 -20.98 -1.03
C PRO A 118 -0.75 -22.20 -0.44
N THR A 119 -1.45 -23.33 -0.44
CA THR A 119 -0.87 -24.60 -0.04
C THR A 119 0.29 -24.97 -0.96
N ALA A 120 1.19 -25.85 -0.49
CA ALA A 120 2.28 -26.36 -1.33
C ALA A 120 1.76 -26.99 -2.64
N GLN A 121 0.58 -27.62 -2.58
CA GLN A 121 -0.08 -28.18 -3.76
C GLN A 121 -0.55 -27.09 -4.72
N GLU A 122 -1.24 -26.05 -4.24
CA GLU A 122 -1.67 -24.93 -5.08
C GLU A 122 -0.48 -24.19 -5.70
N MET A 123 0.62 -24.03 -4.97
CA MET A 123 1.85 -23.46 -5.53
C MET A 123 2.45 -24.36 -6.61
N GLN A 124 2.45 -25.68 -6.41
CA GLN A 124 2.96 -26.63 -7.39
C GLN A 124 2.10 -26.65 -8.67
N GLU A 125 0.78 -26.59 -8.52
CA GLU A 125 -0.17 -26.48 -9.64
C GLU A 125 0.02 -25.16 -10.40
N ALA A 126 0.21 -24.03 -9.69
CA ALA A 126 0.48 -22.74 -10.31
C ALA A 126 1.83 -22.71 -11.06
N MET A 127 2.88 -23.33 -10.50
CA MET A 127 4.17 -23.47 -11.19
C MET A 127 4.06 -24.34 -12.44
N ALA A 128 3.37 -25.49 -12.35
CA ALA A 128 3.15 -26.36 -13.51
C ALA A 128 2.36 -25.65 -14.63
N ALA A 129 1.31 -24.89 -14.27
CA ALA A 129 0.55 -24.09 -15.23
C ALA A 129 1.40 -23.00 -15.88
N THR A 130 2.30 -22.36 -15.12
CA THR A 130 3.22 -21.33 -15.62
C THR A 130 4.25 -21.93 -16.58
N GLU A 131 4.80 -23.10 -16.26
CA GLU A 131 5.73 -23.84 -17.14
C GLU A 131 5.05 -24.26 -18.44
N GLU A 132 3.82 -24.76 -18.37
CA GLU A 132 3.04 -25.12 -19.54
C GLU A 132 2.76 -23.91 -20.43
N ALA A 133 2.31 -22.79 -19.86
CA ALA A 133 2.10 -21.55 -20.58
C ALA A 133 3.39 -21.05 -21.24
N SER A 134 4.53 -21.14 -20.55
CA SER A 134 5.84 -20.77 -21.10
C SER A 134 6.25 -21.64 -22.29
N ARG A 135 6.04 -22.96 -22.19
CA ARG A 135 6.31 -23.90 -23.28
C ARG A 135 5.44 -23.62 -24.50
N VAL A 136 4.14 -23.39 -24.30
CA VAL A 136 3.21 -23.02 -25.39
C VAL A 136 3.66 -21.72 -26.06
N ALA A 137 4.05 -20.71 -25.27
CA ALA A 137 4.54 -19.44 -25.81
C ALA A 137 5.86 -19.61 -26.61
N GLN A 138 6.80 -20.44 -26.14
CA GLN A 138 8.04 -20.74 -26.86
C GLN A 138 7.79 -21.49 -28.17
N GLU A 139 6.85 -22.45 -28.18
CA GLU A 139 6.48 -23.17 -29.39
C GLU A 139 5.80 -22.24 -30.41
N ALA A 140 4.89 -21.38 -29.95
CA ALA A 140 4.27 -20.36 -30.80
C ALA A 140 5.32 -19.41 -31.40
N ALA A 141 6.28 -18.95 -30.59
CA ALA A 141 7.37 -18.11 -31.06
C ALA A 141 8.24 -18.81 -32.12
N ARG A 142 8.54 -20.11 -31.93
CA ARG A 142 9.27 -20.92 -32.92
C ARG A 142 8.51 -21.01 -34.24
N ILE A 143 7.20 -21.31 -34.20
CA ILE A 143 6.36 -21.41 -35.41
C ILE A 143 6.30 -20.06 -36.15
N LEU A 144 6.17 -18.96 -35.41
CA LEU A 144 6.18 -17.61 -35.99
C LEU A 144 7.52 -17.30 -36.68
N GLN A 145 8.64 -17.68 -36.07
CA GLN A 145 9.96 -17.53 -36.69
C GLN A 145 10.10 -18.37 -37.96
N GLU A 146 9.66 -19.62 -37.95
CA GLU A 146 9.68 -20.49 -39.14
C GLU A 146 8.84 -19.90 -40.28
N LEU A 147 7.71 -19.26 -39.98
CA LEU A 147 6.87 -18.57 -40.97
C LEU A 147 7.54 -17.30 -41.53
N VAL A 148 8.24 -16.53 -40.70
CA VAL A 148 9.05 -15.39 -41.16
C VAL A 148 10.12 -15.85 -42.12
N ASP A 149 10.86 -16.89 -41.73
CA ASP A 149 12.00 -17.40 -42.51
C ASP A 149 11.52 -17.96 -43.87
N HIS A 150 10.36 -18.64 -43.90
CA HIS A 150 9.78 -19.16 -45.14
C HIS A 150 9.14 -18.08 -46.03
N SER A 151 8.50 -17.07 -45.43
CA SER A 151 7.82 -16.00 -46.19
C SER A 151 8.76 -14.90 -46.67
N GLY A 152 9.97 -14.80 -46.11
CA GLY A 152 10.90 -13.70 -46.36
C GLY A 152 10.34 -12.33 -45.94
N THR A 153 9.24 -12.31 -45.18
CA THR A 153 8.51 -11.10 -44.82
C THR A 153 8.71 -10.81 -43.33
N PRO A 154 9.21 -9.62 -42.94
CA PRO A 154 9.42 -9.30 -41.54
C PRO A 154 8.06 -9.18 -40.81
N LEU A 155 7.93 -9.87 -39.67
CA LEU A 155 6.86 -9.61 -38.71
C LEU A 155 7.15 -8.30 -37.98
N VAL A 156 6.14 -7.44 -37.86
CA VAL A 156 6.23 -6.20 -37.08
C VAL A 156 5.23 -6.25 -35.94
N PRO A 157 5.61 -5.97 -34.69
CA PRO A 157 4.68 -5.90 -33.56
C PRO A 157 3.54 -4.92 -33.87
N ASP A 158 2.30 -5.33 -33.57
CA ASP A 158 1.14 -4.45 -33.70
C ASP A 158 1.20 -3.38 -32.59
N PRO A 159 1.34 -2.08 -32.92
CA PRO A 159 1.42 -1.02 -31.92
C PRO A 159 0.11 -0.84 -31.13
N ASP A 160 -1.02 -1.31 -31.66
CA ASP A 160 -2.35 -1.12 -31.08
C ASP A 160 -2.79 -2.31 -30.22
N ARG A 161 -2.09 -3.46 -30.29
CA ARG A 161 -2.43 -4.69 -29.55
C ARG A 161 -1.21 -5.47 -29.09
N GLU A 162 -0.93 -5.40 -27.79
CA GLU A 162 0.14 -6.15 -27.15
C GLU A 162 0.03 -7.65 -27.41
N GLY A 163 1.14 -8.29 -27.81
CA GLY A 163 1.18 -9.71 -28.16
C GLY A 163 0.68 -10.07 -29.57
N THR A 164 0.32 -9.08 -30.41
CA THR A 164 -0.10 -9.31 -31.80
C THR A 164 0.98 -8.85 -32.78
N PHE A 165 1.07 -9.49 -33.95
CA PHE A 165 2.03 -9.14 -35.00
C PHE A 165 1.33 -8.90 -36.35
N LEU A 166 1.79 -7.90 -37.09
CA LEU A 166 1.37 -7.58 -38.45
C LEU A 166 2.36 -8.17 -39.45
N ILE A 167 1.85 -8.81 -40.50
CA ILE A 167 2.65 -9.20 -41.66
C ILE A 167 2.67 -8.02 -42.63
N LEU A 168 3.76 -7.26 -42.62
CA LEU A 168 3.91 -6.12 -43.52
C LEU A 168 4.31 -6.65 -44.89
N ASN A 169 3.35 -6.66 -45.81
CA ASN A 169 3.48 -7.01 -47.23
C ASN A 169 3.31 -8.51 -47.54
N PRO A 170 2.07 -9.06 -47.44
CA PRO A 170 1.80 -10.37 -48.00
C PRO A 170 2.05 -10.28 -49.51
N VAL A 171 3.13 -10.90 -49.99
CA VAL A 171 3.26 -11.23 -51.43
C VAL A 171 1.93 -11.85 -51.82
N ALA A 172 1.19 -11.19 -52.72
CA ALA A 172 -0.25 -11.37 -52.90
C ALA A 172 -0.64 -12.85 -52.84
N ILE A 173 -1.20 -13.26 -51.70
CA ILE A 173 -1.72 -14.61 -51.52
C ILE A 173 -3.03 -14.64 -52.32
N ALA A 174 -2.94 -15.02 -53.59
CA ALA A 174 -4.10 -15.20 -54.43
C ALA A 174 -4.63 -16.63 -54.26
N PRO A 175 -5.96 -16.83 -54.21
CA PRO A 175 -6.55 -18.17 -54.31
C PRO A 175 -6.02 -18.85 -55.56
N ASN A 176 -5.54 -20.09 -55.43
CA ASN A 176 -5.07 -20.85 -56.57
C ASN A 176 -6.28 -21.22 -57.45
N PRO A 177 -6.42 -20.68 -58.67
CA PRO A 177 -7.56 -20.98 -59.51
C PRO A 177 -7.58 -22.45 -59.97
N ALA A 178 -6.45 -23.16 -59.87
CA ALA A 178 -6.33 -24.56 -60.27
C ALA A 178 -6.75 -25.56 -59.17
N ARG A 179 -6.83 -25.14 -57.89
CA ARG A 179 -7.20 -26.01 -56.76
C ARG A 179 -7.90 -25.21 -55.67
N GLU A 180 -9.20 -25.47 -55.51
CA GLU A 180 -10.04 -24.91 -54.47
C GLU A 180 -9.45 -25.20 -53.08
N GLY A 181 -9.41 -24.18 -52.20
CA GLY A 181 -8.83 -24.29 -50.86
C GLY A 181 -7.30 -24.22 -50.78
N THR A 182 -6.60 -23.94 -51.89
CA THR A 182 -5.14 -23.73 -51.89
C THR A 182 -4.79 -22.31 -52.33
N PHE A 183 -3.61 -21.82 -51.94
CA PHE A 183 -3.12 -20.48 -52.29
C PHE A 183 -1.81 -20.57 -53.07
N THR A 184 -1.60 -19.65 -54.02
CA THR A 184 -0.35 -19.52 -54.77
C THR A 184 0.41 -18.29 -54.31
N ILE A 185 1.70 -18.46 -53.99
CA ILE A 185 2.62 -17.35 -53.68
C ILE A 185 3.17 -16.84 -55.01
N GLY A 186 2.68 -15.69 -55.47
CA GLY A 186 3.11 -15.09 -56.75
C GLY A 186 4.35 -14.21 -56.58
N GLY A 187 5.51 -14.69 -57.02
CA GLY A 187 6.68 -13.84 -57.22
C GLY A 187 6.38 -12.72 -58.22
N ALA A 188 6.84 -11.51 -57.93
CA ALA A 188 6.70 -10.36 -58.81
C ALA A 188 7.26 -10.65 -60.21
N ALA A 189 6.49 -10.27 -61.24
CA ALA A 189 6.98 -10.12 -62.60
C ALA A 189 7.83 -8.84 -62.73
#